data_AF-A0A848WRR7-F1
#
_entry.id   AF-A0A848WRR7-F1
#
_cell.length_a   1.000
_cell.length_b   1.000
_cell.length_c   1.000
_cell.angle_alpha   90.00
_cell.angle_beta   90.00
_cell.angle_gamma   90.00
#
_symmetry.space_group_name_H-M   'P 1'
#
loop_
_entity.id
_entity.type
_entity.pdbx_description
1 polymer ?
#
loop_
_entity_poly.entity_id
_entity_poly.type
_entity_poly.pdbx_seq_one_letter_code
_entity_poly.pdbx_strand_id
1 'polypeptide(L)'
;MAILINGEKISDELIEEEFDSIKDYYINLGEVVCCDRDVEFQQRARENIINRTLLEQASIEKNGETSDGEVDAMLEKLKSEHGGEDEFYQNTGFNRGDEFQIRRKIRSTITVDKILEEHIGEDPDPTEENLRAFYEENIDNYMSEEEVRVSQI
;
A
#
# COMPACT_ATOMS: atom_id res chain seq x y z
N MET A 1 12.89 0.97 -21.45
CA MET A 1 11.91 1.19 -22.53
C MET A 1 10.57 1.60 -21.92
N ALA A 2 10.14 2.85 -22.10
CA ALA A 2 8.84 3.31 -21.63
C ALA A 2 7.67 2.44 -22.14
N ILE A 3 6.71 2.15 -21.27
CA ILE A 3 5.45 1.47 -21.64
C ILE A 3 4.39 2.52 -22.00
N LEU A 4 3.48 2.15 -22.89
CA LEU A 4 2.34 2.99 -23.28
C LEU A 4 1.05 2.34 -22.76
N ILE A 5 0.29 3.08 -21.96
CA ILE A 5 -0.99 2.64 -21.38
C ILE A 5 -2.06 3.64 -21.84
N ASN A 6 -2.94 3.21 -22.74
CA ASN A 6 -3.97 4.07 -23.36
C ASN A 6 -3.44 5.41 -23.92
N GLY A 7 -2.19 5.41 -24.42
CA GLY A 7 -1.53 6.59 -24.98
C GLY A 7 -0.72 7.41 -23.97
N GLU A 8 -0.84 7.12 -22.67
CA GLU A 8 0.03 7.68 -21.64
C GLU A 8 1.38 6.95 -21.62
N LYS A 9 2.47 7.72 -21.59
CA LYS A 9 3.83 7.19 -21.55
C LYS A 9 4.33 7.11 -20.11
N ILE A 10 4.54 5.89 -19.65
CA ILE A 10 5.11 5.61 -18.33
C ILE A 10 6.60 5.32 -18.48
N SER A 11 7.43 6.02 -17.73
CA SER A 11 8.88 5.87 -17.78
C SER A 11 9.34 4.60 -17.03
N ASP A 12 10.54 4.12 -17.38
CA ASP A 12 11.13 2.98 -16.69
C ASP A 12 11.44 3.30 -15.23
N GLU A 13 11.77 4.56 -14.92
CA GLU A 13 12.09 4.97 -13.55
C GLU A 13 10.93 4.67 -12.60
N LEU A 14 9.67 4.81 -13.05
CA LEU A 14 8.51 4.47 -12.20
C LEU A 14 8.36 2.96 -11.96
N ILE A 15 8.77 2.14 -12.91
CA ILE A 15 8.76 0.68 -12.75
C ILE A 15 9.90 0.26 -11.82
N GLU A 16 11.07 0.92 -11.92
CA GLU A 16 12.21 0.70 -11.03
C GLU A 16 11.89 1.14 -9.59
N GLU A 17 11.26 2.30 -9.39
CA GLU A 17 10.79 2.76 -8.08
C GLU A 17 9.82 1.76 -7.43
N GLU A 18 8.87 1.22 -8.20
CA GLU A 18 7.93 0.21 -7.71
C GLU A 18 8.64 -1.12 -7.41
N PHE A 19 9.61 -1.52 -8.23
CA PHE A 19 10.43 -2.69 -7.99
C PHE A 19 11.21 -2.58 -6.68
N ASP A 20 11.85 -1.44 -6.42
CA ASP A 20 12.55 -1.17 -5.16
C ASP A 20 11.58 -1.18 -3.97
N SER A 21 10.40 -0.57 -4.12
CA SER A 21 9.36 -0.60 -3.10
C SER A 21 8.89 -2.02 -2.75
N ILE A 22 8.79 -2.92 -3.74
CA ILE A 22 8.45 -4.33 -3.50
C ILE A 22 9.57 -5.03 -2.72
N LYS A 23 10.84 -4.76 -3.04
CA LYS A 23 11.99 -5.35 -2.34
C LYS A 23 12.03 -4.89 -0.89
N ASP A 24 11.86 -3.59 -0.65
CA ASP A 24 11.83 -3.00 0.69
C ASP A 24 10.71 -3.61 1.54
N TYR A 25 9.53 -3.85 0.96
CA TYR A 25 8.43 -4.54 1.65
C TYR A 25 8.84 -5.93 2.16
N TYR A 26 9.44 -6.78 1.32
CA TYR A 26 9.86 -8.12 1.72
C TYR A 26 11.05 -8.10 2.71
N ILE A 27 11.98 -7.15 2.56
CA ILE A 27 13.07 -6.95 3.53
C ILE A 27 12.52 -6.59 4.90
N ASN A 28 11.51 -5.72 4.96
CA ASN A 28 10.86 -5.33 6.22
C ASN A 28 10.10 -6.47 6.89
N LEU A 29 9.64 -7.47 6.12
CA LEU A 29 9.09 -8.72 6.66
C LEU A 29 10.16 -9.70 7.17
N GLY A 30 11.45 -9.37 7.02
CA GLY A 30 12.57 -10.22 7.42
C GLY A 30 12.95 -11.28 6.38
N GLU A 31 12.41 -11.20 5.15
CA GLU A 31 12.80 -12.10 4.08
C GLU A 31 14.14 -11.71 3.45
N VAL A 32 14.92 -12.72 3.06
CA VAL A 32 16.14 -12.50 2.28
C VAL A 32 15.76 -12.28 0.83
N VAL A 33 15.88 -11.05 0.36
CA VAL A 33 15.67 -10.69 -1.04
C VAL A 33 16.98 -10.85 -1.82
N CYS A 34 17.07 -11.94 -2.60
CA CYS A 34 18.18 -12.23 -3.53
C CYS A 34 17.79 -11.97 -4.99
N CYS A 35 18.79 -11.88 -5.87
CA CYS A 35 18.60 -11.65 -7.30
C CYS A 35 17.79 -12.74 -8.02
N ASP A 36 17.65 -13.92 -7.43
CA ASP A 36 16.84 -15.01 -7.97
C ASP A 36 15.35 -14.64 -8.13
N ARG A 37 14.85 -13.67 -7.34
CA ARG A 37 13.46 -13.17 -7.40
C ARG A 37 13.31 -11.88 -8.20
N ASP A 38 14.39 -11.31 -8.73
CA ASP A 38 14.32 -10.01 -9.40
C ASP A 38 13.38 -10.06 -10.62
N VAL A 39 13.33 -11.17 -11.35
CA VAL A 39 12.42 -11.33 -12.51
C VAL A 39 10.94 -11.30 -12.08
N GLU A 40 10.62 -11.97 -10.97
CA GLU A 40 9.26 -11.98 -10.38
C GLU A 40 8.86 -10.56 -9.96
N PHE A 41 9.74 -9.87 -9.22
CA PHE A 41 9.48 -8.53 -8.71
C PHE A 41 9.40 -7.49 -9.82
N GLN A 42 10.22 -7.59 -10.88
CA GLN A 42 10.12 -6.71 -12.04
C GLN A 42 8.80 -6.88 -12.77
N GLN A 43 8.34 -8.13 -12.92
CA GLN A 43 7.04 -8.40 -13.54
C GLN A 43 5.90 -7.83 -12.68
N ARG A 44 5.96 -8.04 -11.36
CA ARG A 44 4.96 -7.52 -10.42
C ARG A 44 4.95 -5.99 -10.39
N ALA A 45 6.11 -5.35 -10.40
CA ALA A 45 6.23 -3.90 -10.47
C ALA A 45 5.57 -3.35 -11.73
N ARG A 46 5.84 -3.98 -12.88
CA ARG A 46 5.19 -3.62 -14.15
C ARG A 46 3.68 -3.78 -14.08
N GLU A 47 3.18 -4.88 -13.52
CA GLU A 47 1.74 -5.13 -13.36
C GLU A 47 1.08 -4.13 -12.42
N ASN A 48 1.70 -3.83 -11.28
CA ASN A 48 1.22 -2.82 -10.32
C ASN A 48 1.08 -1.45 -10.98
N ILE A 49 2.12 -1.02 -11.72
CA ILE A 49 2.10 0.25 -12.45
C ILE A 49 1.01 0.24 -13.52
N ILE A 50 0.86 -0.85 -14.28
CA ILE A 50 -0.21 -0.95 -15.29
C ILE A 50 -1.59 -0.83 -14.64
N ASN A 51 -1.84 -1.60 -13.59
CA ASN A 51 -3.13 -1.61 -12.90
C ASN A 51 -3.45 -0.24 -12.29
N ARG A 52 -2.47 0.38 -11.64
CA ARG A 52 -2.61 1.70 -11.02
C ARG A 52 -2.92 2.77 -12.06
N THR A 53 -2.18 2.82 -13.18
CA THR A 53 -2.47 3.77 -14.27
C THR A 53 -3.86 3.56 -14.86
N LEU A 54 -4.30 2.31 -15.06
CA LEU A 54 -5.64 2.04 -15.57
C LEU A 54 -6.74 2.50 -14.61
N LEU A 55 -6.56 2.28 -13.30
CA LEU A 55 -7.50 2.74 -12.27
C LEU A 55 -7.53 4.27 -12.17
N GLU A 56 -6.37 4.92 -12.25
CA GLU A 56 -6.29 6.38 -12.28
C GLU A 56 -7.00 6.97 -13.50
N GLN A 57 -6.74 6.44 -14.70
CA GLN A 57 -7.39 6.89 -15.92
C GLN A 57 -8.91 6.72 -15.84
N ALA A 58 -9.38 5.57 -15.39
CA ALA A 58 -10.81 5.31 -15.23
C ALA A 58 -11.45 6.22 -14.15
N SER A 59 -10.73 6.49 -13.05
CA SER A 59 -11.22 7.39 -12.02
C SER A 59 -11.25 8.83 -12.48
N ILE A 60 -10.24 9.31 -13.21
CA ILE A 60 -10.21 10.68 -13.76
C ILE A 60 -11.31 10.87 -14.80
N GLU A 61 -11.55 9.88 -15.66
CA GLU A 61 -12.64 9.92 -16.64
C GLU A 61 -14.02 10.08 -15.99
N LYS A 62 -14.21 9.44 -14.82
CA LYS A 62 -15.52 9.37 -14.16
C LYS A 62 -15.74 10.42 -13.09
N ASN A 63 -14.73 10.66 -12.25
CA ASN A 63 -14.76 11.49 -11.05
C ASN A 63 -14.02 12.83 -11.22
N GLY A 64 -13.29 13.00 -12.32
CA GLY A 64 -12.44 14.18 -12.56
C GLY A 64 -11.10 14.11 -11.83
N GLU A 65 -10.28 15.15 -12.03
CA GLU A 65 -8.98 15.25 -11.37
C GLU A 65 -9.13 15.49 -9.87
N THR A 66 -8.35 14.76 -9.07
CA THR A 66 -8.20 15.04 -7.63
C THR A 66 -7.60 16.43 -7.45
N SER A 67 -8.19 17.23 -6.57
CA SER A 67 -7.80 18.62 -6.31
C SER A 67 -6.63 18.73 -5.33
N ASP A 68 -5.91 19.86 -5.36
CA ASP A 68 -4.83 20.12 -4.39
C ASP A 68 -5.33 20.15 -2.94
N GLY A 69 -6.56 20.65 -2.72
CA GLY A 69 -7.15 20.71 -1.37
C GLY A 69 -7.42 19.33 -0.77
N GLU A 70 -7.80 18.34 -1.59
CA GLU A 70 -7.95 16.94 -1.13
C GLU A 70 -6.59 16.33 -0.76
N VAL A 71 -5.55 16.63 -1.54
CA VAL A 71 -4.19 16.19 -1.25
C VAL A 71 -3.66 16.83 0.04
N ASP A 72 -3.91 18.13 0.24
CA ASP A 72 -3.55 18.85 1.48
C ASP A 72 -4.25 18.23 2.70
N ALA A 73 -5.56 18.00 2.59
CA ALA A 73 -6.34 17.43 3.69
C ALA A 73 -5.84 16.03 4.07
N MET A 74 -5.54 15.18 3.08
CA MET A 74 -5.01 13.84 3.33
C MET A 74 -3.58 13.88 3.88
N LEU A 75 -2.73 14.79 3.39
CA LEU A 75 -1.38 14.95 3.92
C LEU A 75 -1.39 15.39 5.39
N GLU A 76 -2.25 16.35 5.74
CA GLU A 76 -2.38 16.80 7.13
C GLU A 76 -2.98 15.72 8.03
N LYS A 77 -3.92 14.91 7.52
CA LYS A 77 -4.43 13.73 8.22
C LYS A 77 -3.31 12.73 8.51
N LEU A 78 -2.50 12.38 7.51
CA LEU A 78 -1.35 11.47 7.66
C LEU A 78 -0.33 12.03 8.68
N LYS A 79 0.02 13.31 8.60
CA LYS A 79 0.90 13.94 9.60
C LYS A 79 0.32 13.82 11.00
N SER A 80 -0.97 14.09 11.18
CA SER A 80 -1.64 13.97 12.48
C SER A 80 -1.64 12.54 13.01
N GLU A 81 -1.87 11.54 12.16
CA GLU A 81 -1.86 10.11 12.54
C GLU A 81 -0.46 9.65 12.99
N HIS A 82 0.58 10.24 12.41
CA HIS A 82 1.97 10.00 12.79
C HIS A 82 2.47 10.84 13.97
N GLY A 83 1.60 11.61 14.64
CA GLY A 83 1.96 12.40 15.84
C GLY A 83 2.40 13.84 15.56
N GLY A 84 2.21 14.33 14.34
CA GLY A 84 2.56 15.68 13.89
C GLY A 84 3.58 15.68 12.75
N GLU A 85 3.89 16.87 12.23
CA GLU A 85 4.75 17.01 11.05
C GLU A 85 6.18 16.49 11.27
N ASP A 86 6.83 16.86 12.38
CA ASP A 86 8.21 16.44 12.64
C ASP A 86 8.32 14.94 12.93
N GLU A 87 7.31 14.36 13.59
CA GLU A 87 7.23 12.92 13.85
C GLU A 87 6.92 12.14 12.57
N PHE A 88 6.08 12.68 11.67
CA PHE A 88 5.83 12.09 10.36
C PHE A 88 7.13 11.88 9.58
N TYR A 89 7.95 12.91 9.43
CA TYR A 89 9.22 12.79 8.70
C TYR A 89 10.21 11.84 9.39
N GLN A 90 10.29 11.87 10.73
CA GLN A 90 11.15 10.95 11.49
C GLN A 90 10.71 9.49 11.37
N ASN A 91 9.41 9.22 11.49
CA ASN A 91 8.86 7.85 11.52
C ASN A 91 8.75 7.23 10.14
N THR A 92 8.57 8.03 9.08
CA THR A 92 8.44 7.54 7.70
C THR A 92 9.77 7.48 6.96
N GLY A 93 10.81 8.14 7.46
CA GLY A 93 12.10 8.26 6.78
C GLY A 93 12.09 9.24 5.59
N PHE A 94 10.98 9.95 5.36
CA PHE A 94 10.92 11.03 4.37
C PHE A 94 11.57 12.31 4.87
N ASN A 95 12.02 13.14 3.94
CA ASN A 95 12.54 14.46 4.21
C ASN A 95 11.55 15.54 3.73
N ARG A 96 11.69 16.77 4.23
CA ARG A 96 10.92 17.92 3.71
C ARG A 96 11.14 18.19 2.22
N GLY A 97 12.28 17.76 1.66
CA GLY A 97 12.55 17.84 0.22
C GLY A 97 11.70 16.90 -0.63
N ASP A 98 11.11 15.86 -0.02
CA ASP A 98 10.34 14.83 -0.71
C ASP A 98 8.86 15.19 -0.84
N GLU A 99 8.45 16.36 -0.36
CA GLU A 99 7.05 16.80 -0.32
C GLU A 99 6.36 16.67 -1.69
N PHE A 100 7.05 17.03 -2.78
CA PHE A 100 6.49 16.87 -4.12
C PHE A 100 6.14 15.41 -4.45
N GLN A 101 7.01 14.46 -4.10
CA GLN A 101 6.77 13.04 -4.33
C GLN A 101 5.67 12.50 -3.43
N ILE A 102 5.64 12.92 -2.16
CA ILE A 102 4.60 12.54 -1.21
C ILE A 102 3.23 12.99 -1.73
N ARG A 103 3.10 14.26 -2.13
CA ARG A 103 1.85 14.81 -2.68
C ARG A 103 1.42 14.09 -3.95
N ARG A 104 2.36 13.72 -4.83
CA ARG A 104 2.07 12.93 -6.03
C ARG A 104 1.53 11.55 -5.67
N LYS A 105 2.15 10.84 -4.72
CA LYS A 105 1.69 9.54 -4.23
C LYS A 105 0.30 9.63 -3.59
N ILE A 106 0.07 10.62 -2.73
CA ILE A 106 -1.23 10.88 -2.10
C ILE A 106 -2.32 11.13 -3.15
N ARG A 107 -2.06 12.00 -4.14
CA ARG A 107 -3.03 12.27 -5.21
C ARG A 107 -3.42 11.00 -5.95
N SER A 108 -2.43 10.20 -6.29
CA SER A 108 -2.62 8.93 -6.96
C SER A 108 -3.46 7.97 -6.11
N THR A 109 -3.15 7.83 -4.81
CA THR A 109 -3.95 7.02 -3.86
C THR A 109 -5.40 7.49 -3.80
N ILE A 110 -5.65 8.78 -3.56
CA ILE A 110 -7.01 9.34 -3.52
C ILE A 110 -7.76 9.08 -4.83
N THR A 111 -7.07 9.22 -5.96
CA THR A 111 -7.68 9.01 -7.28
C THR A 111 -8.11 7.55 -7.46
N VAL A 112 -7.28 6.59 -7.05
CA VAL A 112 -7.64 5.16 -7.09
C VAL A 112 -8.75 4.83 -6.08
N ASP A 113 -8.68 5.35 -4.86
CA ASP A 113 -9.68 5.08 -3.82
C ASP A 113 -11.08 5.51 -4.24
N LYS A 114 -11.22 6.68 -4.88
CA LYS A 114 -12.51 7.18 -5.41
C LYS A 114 -13.23 6.19 -6.32
N ILE A 115 -12.50 5.49 -7.20
CA ILE A 115 -13.13 4.52 -8.11
C ILE A 115 -13.38 3.17 -7.42
N LEU A 116 -12.52 2.78 -6.48
CA LEU A 116 -12.69 1.56 -5.69
C LEU A 116 -13.90 1.65 -4.77
N GLU A 117 -14.05 2.74 -4.02
CA GLU A 117 -15.20 2.99 -3.13
C GLU A 117 -16.52 2.91 -3.90
N GLU A 118 -16.55 3.41 -5.14
CA GLU A 118 -17.75 3.35 -5.97
C GLU A 118 -18.08 1.94 -6.49
N HIS A 119 -17.06 1.13 -6.82
CA HIS A 119 -17.27 -0.20 -7.42
C HIS A 119 -17.41 -1.31 -6.38
N ILE A 120 -16.68 -1.22 -5.27
CA ILE A 120 -16.70 -2.20 -4.20
C ILE A 120 -17.89 -1.93 -3.27
N GLY A 121 -18.29 -0.66 -3.12
CA GLY A 121 -19.39 -0.27 -2.25
C GLY A 121 -19.00 -0.30 -0.77
N GLU A 122 -19.99 -0.40 0.11
CA GLU A 122 -19.75 -0.57 1.54
C GLU A 122 -19.08 -1.93 1.80
N ASP A 123 -17.98 -1.91 2.57
CA ASP A 123 -17.39 -3.11 3.16
C ASP A 123 -18.06 -3.35 4.52
N PRO A 124 -19.07 -4.24 4.62
CA PRO A 124 -19.81 -4.42 5.84
C PRO A 124 -18.94 -5.09 6.90
N ASP A 125 -19.03 -4.61 8.14
CA ASP A 125 -18.37 -5.27 9.27
C ASP A 125 -18.75 -6.76 9.32
N PRO A 126 -17.79 -7.67 9.55
CA PRO A 126 -18.07 -9.09 9.66
C PRO A 126 -19.06 -9.34 10.81
N THR A 127 -20.03 -10.21 10.57
CA THR A 127 -21.01 -10.59 11.60
C THR A 127 -20.32 -11.36 12.74
N GLU A 128 -20.94 -11.38 13.92
CA GLU A 128 -20.47 -12.20 15.05
C GLU A 128 -20.33 -13.69 14.67
N GLU A 129 -21.18 -14.19 13.78
CA GLU A 129 -21.10 -15.55 13.24
C GLU A 129 -19.85 -15.75 12.39
N ASN A 130 -19.55 -14.80 11.48
CA ASN A 130 -18.34 -14.84 10.67
C ASN A 130 -17.06 -14.75 11.53
N LEU A 131 -17.08 -13.87 12.54
CA LEU A 131 -15.96 -13.72 13.49
C LEU A 131 -15.72 -15.01 14.28
N ARG A 132 -16.80 -15.65 14.76
CA ARG A 132 -16.71 -16.92 15.48
C ARG A 132 -16.19 -18.04 14.59
N ALA A 133 -16.75 -18.19 13.40
CA ALA A 133 -16.32 -19.21 12.44
C ALA A 133 -14.83 -19.04 12.12
N PHE A 134 -14.39 -17.81 11.84
CA PHE A 134 -12.98 -17.52 11.58
C PHE A 134 -12.09 -17.86 12.79
N TYR A 135 -12.50 -17.48 14.01
CA TYR A 135 -11.75 -17.79 15.23
C TYR A 135 -11.61 -19.31 15.46
N GLU A 136 -12.71 -20.06 15.31
CA GLU A 136 -12.72 -21.51 15.51
C GLU A 136 -11.89 -22.24 14.44
N GLU A 137 -11.96 -21.82 13.18
CA GLU A 137 -11.17 -22.38 12.08
C GLU A 137 -9.67 -22.06 12.18
N ASN A 138 -9.31 -20.98 12.89
CA ASN A 138 -7.95 -20.50 13.01
C ASN A 138 -7.44 -20.52 14.46
N ILE A 139 -7.98 -21.42 15.30
CA ILE A 139 -7.70 -21.43 16.74
C ILE A 139 -6.19 -21.53 17.06
N ASP A 140 -5.45 -22.25 16.22
CA ASP A 140 -4.00 -22.43 16.32
C ASP A 140 -3.23 -21.10 16.28
N ASN A 141 -3.74 -20.08 15.57
CA ASN A 141 -3.12 -18.75 15.52
C ASN A 141 -3.29 -17.95 16.83
N TYR A 142 -4.17 -18.40 17.73
CA TYR A 142 -4.51 -17.73 18.98
C TYR A 142 -4.10 -18.53 20.22
N MET A 143 -3.53 -19.72 20.04
CA MET A 143 -2.98 -20.52 21.13
C MET A 143 -1.62 -19.98 21.54
N SER A 144 -1.35 -19.95 22.84
CA SER A 144 0.01 -19.76 23.35
C SER A 144 0.86 -20.99 23.06
N GLU A 145 2.18 -20.83 22.99
CA GLU A 145 3.11 -21.97 22.91
C GLU A 145 2.82 -22.99 24.04
N GLU A 146 3.06 -24.27 23.76
CA GLU A 146 2.84 -25.35 24.72
C GLU A 146 3.81 -25.21 25.92
N GLU A 147 3.30 -24.72 27.05
CA GLU A 147 4.07 -24.64 28.29
C GLU A 147 3.93 -25.93 29.12
N VAL A 148 5.04 -26.65 29.33
CA VAL A 148 5.09 -27.80 30.23
C VAL A 148 5.62 -27.39 31.59
N ARG A 149 4.78 -27.51 32.64
CA ARG A 149 5.20 -27.25 34.02
C ARG A 149 6.08 -28.40 34.55
N VAL A 150 7.38 -28.17 34.65
CA VAL A 150 8.33 -29.13 35.22
C VAL A 150 8.51 -28.87 36.73
N SER A 151 8.35 -29.92 37.54
CA SER A 151 8.80 -29.93 38.95
C SER A 151 10.00 -30.87 39.04
N GLN A 152 11.16 -30.31 39.38
CA GLN A 152 12.39 -31.07 39.60
C GLN A 152 12.61 -31.20 41.11
N ILE A 153 12.87 -32.43 41.57
CA ILE A 153 13.11 -32.79 42.98
C ILE A 153 14.60 -32.76 43.27
#